data_AF-A0A1B3MTB6-F1
#
_entry.id   AF-A0A1B3MTB6-F1
#
_cell.length_a   1.000
_cell.length_b   1.000
_cell.length_c   1.000
_cell.angle_alpha   90.00
_cell.angle_beta   90.00
_cell.angle_gamma   90.00
#
_symmetry.space_group_name_H-M   'P 1'
#
loop_
_entity.id
_entity.type
_entity.pdbx_description
1 polymer ?
#
loop_
_entity_poly.entity_id
_entity_poly.type
_entity_poly.pdbx_seq_one_letter_code
_entity_poly.pdbx_strand_id
1 'polypeptide(L)' 'MQQRLSPADRIERLAGDLHALAFDMREPSRSTKRAERIISEAERIAGDVRAVVRGRG' A
#
# COMPACT_ATOMS: atom_id res chain seq x y z
N MET A 1 -17.97 16.95 -11.67
CA MET A 1 -18.34 15.90 -10.70
C MET A 1 -17.11 15.05 -10.43
N GLN A 2 -16.52 15.11 -9.24
CA GLN A 2 -15.50 14.13 -8.85
C GLN A 2 -16.23 12.82 -8.52
N GLN A 3 -16.07 11.80 -9.35
CA GLN A 3 -16.59 10.47 -9.04
C GLN A 3 -15.87 9.95 -7.80
N ARG A 4 -16.63 9.72 -6.74
CA ARG A 4 -16.12 9.15 -5.50
C ARG A 4 -15.89 7.66 -5.74
N LEU A 5 -14.63 7.24 -5.70
CA LEU A 5 -14.24 5.84 -5.85
C LEU A 5 -14.99 4.96 -4.83
N SER A 6 -15.47 3.81 -5.28
CA SER A 6 -16.04 2.81 -4.41
C SER A 6 -14.97 2.21 -3.48
N PRO A 7 -15.36 1.57 -2.37
CA PRO A 7 -14.41 0.81 -1.56
C PRO A 7 -13.64 -0.24 -2.37
N ALA A 8 -14.29 -0.89 -3.34
CA ALA A 8 -13.65 -1.87 -4.22
C ALA A 8 -12.54 -1.24 -5.07
N ASP A 9 -12.82 -0.13 -5.76
CA ASP A 9 -11.82 0.57 -6.59
C ASP A 9 -10.59 1.00 -5.77
N ARG A 10 -10.81 1.33 -4.49
CA ARG A 10 -9.73 1.70 -3.57
C ARG A 10 -8.89 0.50 -3.13
N ILE A 11 -9.52 -0.64 -2.89
CA ILE A 11 -8.80 -1.89 -2.65
C ILE A 11 -7.99 -2.28 -3.88
N GLU A 12 -8.55 -2.16 -5.10
CA GLU A 12 -7.82 -2.44 -6.33
C GLU A 12 -6.58 -1.56 -6.48
N ARG A 13 -6.70 -0.26 -6.17
CA ARG A 13 -5.54 0.64 -6.15
C ARG A 13 -4.48 0.20 -5.12
N LEU A 14 -4.90 -0.15 -3.90
CA LEU A 14 -3.99 -0.61 -2.84
C LEU A 14 -3.33 -1.96 -3.19
N ALA A 15 -4.00 -2.82 -3.95
CA ALA A 15 -3.40 -4.04 -4.48
C ALA A 15 -2.28 -3.73 -5.48
N GLY A 16 -2.45 -2.69 -6.30
CA GLY A 16 -1.39 -2.17 -7.17
C GLY A 16 -0.16 -1.68 -6.38
N ASP A 17 -0.38 -0.88 -5.32
CA ASP A 17 0.69 -0.41 -4.43
C ASP A 17 1.43 -1.59 -3.78
N LEU A 18 0.69 -2.59 -3.29
CA LEU A 18 1.27 -3.79 -2.69
C LEU A 18 2.09 -4.60 -3.71
N HIS A 19 1.64 -4.66 -4.97
CA HIS A 19 2.38 -5.31 -6.04
C HIS A 19 3.71 -4.60 -6.33
N ALA A 20 3.72 -3.26 -6.36
CA ALA A 20 4.94 -2.47 -6.51
C ALA A 20 5.91 -2.69 -5.33
N LEU A 21 5.40 -2.71 -4.09
CA LEU A 21 6.20 -3.02 -2.91
C LEU A 21 6.82 -4.42 -2.99
N ALA A 22 6.05 -5.42 -3.43
CA ALA A 22 6.55 -6.77 -3.64
C ALA A 22 7.68 -6.82 -4.69
N PHE A 23 7.60 -6.00 -5.73
CA PHE A 23 8.68 -5.85 -6.70
C PHE A 23 9.96 -5.28 -6.07
N ASP A 24 9.84 -4.22 -5.27
CA ASP A 24 10.94 -3.60 -4.52
C ASP A 24 11.64 -4.59 -3.56
N MET A 25 10.93 -5.60 -3.08
CA MET A 25 11.45 -6.63 -2.18
C MET A 25 12.13 -7.82 -2.88
N ARG A 26 12.02 -7.95 -4.21
CA ARG A 26 12.62 -9.08 -4.96
C ARG A 26 14.13 -9.10 -4.91
N GLU A 27 14.75 -7.93 -4.76
CA GLU A 27 16.20 -7.80 -4.66
C GLU A 27 16.60 -7.66 -3.18
N PRO A 28 17.33 -8.64 -2.62
CA PRO A 28 17.83 -8.55 -1.26
C PRO A 28 18.77 -7.35 -1.10
N SER A 29 18.53 -6.53 -0.09
CA SER A 29 19.33 -5.34 0.21
C SER A 29 19.86 -5.38 1.64
N ARG A 30 21.14 -5.05 1.81
CA ARG A 30 21.75 -4.81 3.14
C ARG A 30 21.61 -3.36 3.62
N SER A 31 21.02 -2.49 2.82
CA SER A 31 20.78 -1.09 3.20
C SER A 31 19.64 -1.00 4.20
N THR A 32 19.95 -0.53 5.41
CA THR A 32 18.97 -0.24 6.47
C THR A 32 17.95 0.80 6.02
N LYS A 33 18.40 1.88 5.35
CA LYS A 33 17.53 2.92 4.79
C LYS A 33 16.51 2.37 3.78
N ARG A 34 16.90 1.39 2.96
CA ARG A 34 15.96 0.73 2.03
C ARG A 34 14.94 -0.12 2.80
N ALA A 35 15.39 -0.85 3.81
CA ALA A 35 14.49 -1.64 4.66
C ALA A 35 13.46 -0.76 5.39
N GLU A 36 13.91 0.34 6.01
CA GLU A 36 13.03 1.31 6.68
C GLU A 36 11.98 1.87 5.71
N ARG A 37 12.39 2.27 4.51
CA ARG A 37 11.45 2.75 3.48
C ARG A 37 10.39 1.71 3.12
N ILE A 38 10.79 0.46 2.91
CA ILE A 38 9.88 -0.66 2.58
C ILE A 38 8.90 -0.89 3.74
N ILE A 39 9.38 -0.86 4.98
CA ILE A 39 8.54 -1.03 6.18
C ILE A 39 7.51 0.10 6.27
N SER A 40 7.94 1.35 6.16
CA SER A 40 7.03 2.50 6.23
C SER A 40 5.95 2.43 5.14
N GLU A 41 6.30 2.00 3.93
CA GLU A 41 5.34 1.84 2.84
C GLU A 41 4.36 0.69 3.10
N ALA A 42 4.84 -0.45 3.62
CA ALA A 42 3.99 -1.56 4.04
C ALA A 42 2.99 -1.15 5.13
N GLU A 43 3.44 -0.38 6.13
CA GLU A 43 2.62 0.12 7.22
C GLU A 43 1.54 1.09 6.73
N ARG A 44 1.91 1.98 5.79
CA ARG A 44 0.97 2.90 5.12
C ARG A 44 -0.14 2.11 4.41
N ILE A 45 0.23 1.17 3.53
CA ILE A 45 -0.73 0.35 2.78
C ILE A 45 -1.64 -0.43 3.74
N ALA A 46 -1.09 -1.04 4.78
CA ALA A 46 -1.87 -1.74 5.79
C ALA A 46 -2.84 -0.83 6.54
N GLY A 47 -2.44 0.41 6.84
CA GLY A 47 -3.30 1.44 7.41
C GLY A 47 -4.48 1.78 6.51
N ASP A 48 -4.21 2.01 5.23
CA ASP A 48 -5.21 2.37 4.22
C ASP A 48 -6.21 1.23 3.99
N VAL A 49 -5.75 -0.03 3.90
CA VAL A 49 -6.62 -1.20 3.80
C VAL A 49 -7.58 -1.28 5.00
N ARG A 50 -7.06 -1.12 6.23
CA ARG A 50 -7.91 -1.11 7.44
C ARG A 50 -8.93 0.01 7.41
N ALA A 51 -8.57 1.18 6.88
CA ALA A 51 -9.46 2.32 6.77
C ALA A 51 -10.63 1.99 5.81
N VAL A 52 -10.32 1.47 4.62
CA VAL A 52 -11.33 1.07 3.62
C VAL A 52 -12.28 0.01 4.18
N VAL A 53 -11.76 -1.05 4.81
CA VAL A 53 -12.58 -2.12 5.41
C VAL A 53 -13.50 -1.60 6.53
N ARG A 54 -13.05 -0.60 7.28
CA ARG A 54 -13.87 0.05 8.33
C ARG A 54 -14.86 1.08 7.77
N GLY A 55 -14.94 1.26 6.46
CA GLY A 55 -15.75 2.30 5.82
C GLY A 55 -15.22 3.72 6.06
N ARG A 56 -13.94 3.87 6.45
CA ARG A 56 -13.28 5.14 6.69
C ARG A 56 -12.38 5.44 5.51
N GLY A 57 -12.87 6.24 4.59
CA GLY A 57 -12.11 6.73 3.45
C GLY A 57 -12.97 7.61 2.58
#